data_AF-A0A3S4J3P4-F1
#
_entry.id   AF-A0A3S4J3P4-F1
#
_cell.length_a   1.000
_cell.length_b   1.000
_cell.length_c   1.000
_cell.angle_alpha   90.00
_cell.angle_beta   90.00
_cell.angle_gamma   90.00
#
_symmetry.space_group_name_H-M   'P 1'
#
loop_
_entity.id
_entity.type
_entity.pdbx_description
1 polymer ?
#
loop_
_entity_poly.entity_id
_entity_poly.type
_entity_poly.pdbx_seq_one_letter_code
_entity_poly.pdbx_strand_id
1 'polypeptide(L)'
;MALNLDTLGLSATVTAEGISAPDYQTILDTLTSYFQQIYGSDAYLEPDSKDGQMVALVALAIHDANNTAISVYNCFSPATGYGVALTSNVKINGIARKGATNSTVDLLLTGTAGTTITNGTVKDTNNVIWRLPDSVVIGVDGTVTATAICSKSGAVAAPAGTITTINTPTRGWTSVTNPAAATVGAPAETDAELRIRQGQSVAIPSITPFEGVDGAIANIAGVTRHKLYENDTGKTDGNGLPPHSISAIVDGGDVTEIARTIRGNKGQGVRTWGKTSVTVPDKYGNPHIISFSRPTDVPVYGKITLTVFARVHLSDRCADPAGCYGLH
;
A
#
# COMPACT_ATOMS: atom_id res chain seq x y z
N MET A 1 38.12 19.24 43.08
CA MET A 1 38.19 17.87 42.53
C MET A 1 37.88 18.00 41.05
N ALA A 2 38.71 17.51 40.13
CA ALA A 2 38.46 17.66 38.69
C ALA A 2 37.27 16.77 38.29
N LEU A 3 36.35 17.30 37.47
CA LEU A 3 35.28 16.49 36.87
C LEU A 3 35.90 15.31 36.12
N ASN A 4 35.32 14.12 36.28
CA ASN A 4 35.64 13.01 35.41
C ASN A 4 35.10 13.32 34.01
N LEU A 5 36.00 13.62 33.08
CA LEU A 5 35.69 14.02 31.71
C LEU A 5 35.56 12.83 30.74
N ASP A 6 35.82 11.60 31.21
CA ASP A 6 35.81 10.43 30.32
C ASP A 6 34.37 10.04 29.93
N THR A 7 33.41 10.11 30.86
CA THR A 7 31.97 10.06 30.56
C THR A 7 31.14 10.71 31.67
N LEU A 8 30.22 11.62 31.29
CA LEU A 8 29.27 12.25 32.20
C LEU A 8 28.03 11.39 32.50
N GLY A 9 27.89 10.23 31.84
CA GLY A 9 26.72 9.34 31.99
C GLY A 9 25.40 9.92 31.48
N LEU A 10 25.42 11.07 30.79
CA LEU A 10 24.22 11.77 30.33
C LEU A 10 23.75 11.34 28.94
N SER A 11 24.58 10.63 28.18
CA SER A 11 24.29 10.21 26.81
C SER A 11 23.49 8.90 26.78
N ALA A 12 22.72 8.71 25.72
CA ALA A 12 22.13 7.41 25.41
C ALA A 12 23.20 6.31 25.31
N THR A 13 22.91 5.13 25.86
CA THR A 13 23.77 3.95 25.84
C THR A 13 23.03 2.77 25.23
N VAL A 14 23.76 1.92 24.50
CA VAL A 14 23.22 0.68 23.93
C VAL A 14 23.77 -0.50 24.73
N THR A 15 22.89 -1.28 25.33
CA THR A 15 23.20 -2.50 26.07
C THR A 15 22.58 -3.72 25.39
N ALA A 16 22.73 -4.91 25.98
CA ALA A 16 22.11 -6.13 25.47
C ALA A 16 20.57 -6.05 25.48
N GLU A 17 19.99 -5.23 26.34
CA GLU A 17 18.55 -4.99 26.48
C GLU A 17 18.00 -3.96 25.48
N GLY A 18 18.88 -3.21 24.80
CA GLY A 18 18.51 -2.19 23.82
C GLY A 18 19.16 -0.82 24.09
N ILE A 19 18.65 0.22 23.43
CA ILE A 19 19.07 1.60 23.70
C ILE A 19 18.26 2.17 24.87
N SER A 20 18.95 2.85 25.78
CA SER A 20 18.34 3.58 26.89
C SER A 20 19.07 4.90 27.12
N ALA A 21 18.38 5.86 27.71
CA ALA A 21 18.96 7.13 28.12
C ALA A 21 18.36 7.56 29.46
N PRO A 22 19.08 8.37 30.26
CA PRO A 22 18.51 8.98 31.46
C PRO A 22 17.33 9.89 31.11
N ASP A 23 16.34 9.95 32.00
CA ASP A 23 15.24 10.91 31.86
C ASP A 23 15.72 12.35 32.11
N TYR A 24 14.89 13.32 31.73
CA TYR A 24 15.21 14.75 31.87
C TYR A 24 15.57 15.15 33.31
N GLN A 25 14.87 14.63 34.32
CA GLN A 25 15.12 15.02 35.72
C GLN A 25 16.48 14.50 36.18
N THR A 26 16.81 13.25 35.83
CA THR A 26 18.12 12.67 36.12
C THR A 26 19.25 13.48 35.46
N ILE A 27 19.06 13.96 34.23
CA ILE A 27 20.03 14.82 33.53
C ILE A 27 20.16 16.18 34.24
N LEU A 28 19.03 16.81 34.59
CA LEU A 28 18.98 18.10 35.26
C LEU A 28 19.69 18.06 36.62
N ASP A 29 19.39 17.06 37.43
CA ASP A 29 19.98 16.89 38.77
C ASP A 29 21.50 16.69 38.68
N THR A 30 21.94 15.90 37.70
CA THR A 30 23.36 15.65 37.45
C THR A 30 24.09 16.93 37.02
N LEU A 31 23.52 17.70 36.09
CA LEU A 31 24.10 18.97 35.66
C LEU A 31 24.11 20.02 36.78
N THR A 32 23.06 20.06 37.60
CA THR A 32 22.97 20.94 38.77
C THR A 32 24.07 20.63 39.79
N SER A 33 24.29 19.34 40.07
CA SER A 33 25.38 18.88 40.93
C SER A 33 26.76 19.29 40.38
N TYR A 34 26.98 19.14 39.07
CA TYR A 34 28.23 19.59 38.45
C TYR A 34 28.40 21.10 38.49
N PHE A 35 27.32 21.87 38.30
CA PHE A 35 27.36 23.32 38.40
C PHE A 35 27.79 23.75 39.81
N GLN A 36 27.18 23.17 40.85
CA GLN A 36 27.52 23.45 42.25
C GLN A 36 28.94 23.00 42.62
N GLN A 37 29.45 21.91 42.03
CA GLN A 37 30.84 21.49 42.22
C GLN A 37 31.86 22.48 41.63
N ILE A 38 31.52 23.14 40.52
CA ILE A 38 32.40 24.11 39.84
C ILE A 38 32.33 25.48 40.51
N TYR A 39 31.12 25.98 40.76
CA TYR A 39 30.87 27.37 41.15
C TYR A 39 30.63 27.58 42.65
N GLY A 40 30.41 26.50 43.41
CA GLY A 40 30.10 26.54 44.84
C GLY A 40 28.73 25.98 45.16
N SER A 41 28.60 25.36 46.34
CA SER A 41 27.34 24.76 46.81
C SER A 41 26.26 25.78 47.17
N ASP A 42 26.63 27.05 47.27
CA ASP A 42 25.75 28.20 47.54
C ASP A 42 25.15 28.80 46.25
N ALA A 43 25.47 28.26 45.08
CA ALA A 43 24.87 28.66 43.81
C ALA A 43 23.34 28.42 43.79
N TYR A 44 22.58 29.48 43.52
CA TYR A 44 21.11 29.43 43.42
C TYR A 44 20.69 29.01 42.02
N LEU A 45 20.09 27.82 41.90
CA LEU A 45 19.74 27.17 40.64
C LEU A 45 18.25 26.79 40.52
N GLU A 46 17.39 27.45 41.31
CA GLU A 46 15.94 27.27 41.21
C GLU A 46 15.41 27.73 39.83
N PRO A 47 14.23 27.27 39.38
CA PRO A 47 13.69 27.57 38.04
C PRO A 47 13.46 29.05 37.72
N ASP A 48 13.39 29.90 38.73
CA ASP A 48 13.26 31.36 38.62
C ASP A 48 14.61 32.09 38.46
N SER A 49 15.72 31.40 38.69
CA SER A 49 17.07 31.91 38.50
C SER A 49 17.53 31.82 37.05
N LYS A 50 18.33 32.78 36.60
CA LYS A 50 18.89 32.78 35.24
C LYS A 50 19.81 31.58 35.00
N ASP A 51 20.59 31.23 36.03
CA ASP A 51 21.53 30.12 35.97
C ASP A 51 20.79 28.77 36.00
N GLY A 52 19.73 28.63 36.81
CA GLY A 52 18.84 27.47 36.79
C GLY A 52 18.15 27.27 35.45
N GLN A 53 17.66 28.35 34.82
CA GLN A 53 17.10 28.29 33.46
C GLN A 53 18.13 27.86 32.41
N MET A 54 19.38 28.33 32.52
CA MET A 54 20.46 27.91 31.62
C MET A 54 20.79 26.43 31.77
N VAL A 55 20.89 25.92 33.00
CA VAL A 55 21.13 24.49 33.26
C VAL A 55 19.98 23.63 32.74
N ALA A 56 18.73 24.07 32.95
CA ALA A 56 17.54 23.40 32.41
C ALA A 56 17.54 23.35 30.87
N LEU A 57 17.95 24.43 30.20
CA LEU A 57 18.07 24.47 28.73
C LEU A 57 19.10 23.44 28.22
N VAL A 58 20.25 23.34 28.89
CA VAL A 58 21.29 22.36 28.53
C VAL A 58 20.79 20.94 28.79
N ALA A 59 20.12 20.70 29.92
CA ALA A 59 19.52 19.41 30.24
C ALA A 59 18.52 18.97 29.16
N LEU A 60 17.65 19.91 28.72
CA LEU A 60 16.67 19.66 27.68
C LEU A 60 17.33 19.35 26.33
N ALA A 61 18.37 20.10 25.94
CA ALA A 61 19.10 19.83 24.71
C ALA A 61 19.73 18.43 24.68
N ILE A 62 20.29 17.97 25.80
CA ILE A 62 20.83 16.60 25.92
C ILE A 62 19.71 15.56 25.85
N HIS A 63 18.61 15.80 26.56
CA HIS A 63 17.44 14.91 26.55
C HIS A 63 16.83 14.76 25.14
N ASP A 64 16.70 15.86 24.40
CA ASP A 64 16.19 15.86 23.02
C ASP A 64 17.14 15.13 22.06
N ALA A 65 18.46 15.30 22.23
CA ALA A 65 19.46 14.57 21.47
C ALA A 65 19.40 13.06 21.77
N ASN A 66 19.23 12.66 23.03
CA ASN A 66 19.06 11.28 23.45
C ASN A 66 17.78 10.65 22.85
N ASN A 67 16.66 11.35 22.88
CA ASN A 67 15.41 10.88 22.29
C ASN A 67 15.50 10.72 20.78
N THR A 68 16.28 11.59 20.11
CA THR A 68 16.59 11.45 18.69
C THR A 68 17.44 10.20 18.44
N ALA A 69 18.47 9.95 19.26
CA ALA A 69 19.30 8.74 19.14
C ALA A 69 18.48 7.46 19.36
N ILE A 70 17.60 7.43 20.35
CA ILE A 70 16.65 6.32 20.59
C ILE A 70 15.76 6.11 19.37
N SER A 71 15.23 7.20 18.79
CA SER A 71 14.37 7.12 17.59
C SER A 71 15.13 6.54 16.39
N VAL A 72 16.38 6.96 16.16
CA VAL A 72 17.23 6.44 15.08
C VAL A 72 17.54 4.96 15.31
N TYR A 73 17.89 4.56 16.53
CA TYR A 73 18.14 3.16 16.87
C TYR A 73 16.92 2.29 16.59
N ASN A 74 15.75 2.72 17.06
CA ASN A 74 14.48 2.01 16.83
C ASN A 74 14.07 1.98 15.35
N CYS A 75 14.54 2.94 14.55
CA CYS A 75 14.31 2.96 13.11
C CYS A 75 15.06 1.86 12.34
N PHE A 76 16.06 1.18 12.92
CA PHE A 76 16.74 0.06 12.25
C PHE A 76 15.91 -1.24 12.23
N SER A 77 14.97 -1.40 13.15
CA SER A 77 14.12 -2.59 13.20
C SER A 77 12.84 -2.37 12.39
N PRO A 78 12.44 -3.30 11.50
CA PRO A 78 11.14 -3.25 10.82
C PRO A 78 9.94 -3.25 11.78
N ALA A 79 10.10 -3.81 12.98
CA ALA A 79 9.02 -3.86 13.98
C ALA A 79 8.69 -2.47 14.56
N THR A 80 9.72 -1.63 14.75
CA THR A 80 9.59 -0.35 15.46
C THR A 80 9.77 0.87 14.56
N GLY A 81 10.49 0.74 13.44
CA GLY A 81 10.72 1.82 12.49
C GLY A 81 9.43 2.25 11.79
N TYR A 82 9.38 3.52 11.37
CA TYR A 82 8.20 4.15 10.76
C TYR A 82 8.58 4.95 9.51
N GLY A 83 7.57 5.31 8.70
CA GLY A 83 7.72 6.17 7.54
C GLY A 83 8.81 5.71 6.55
N VAL A 84 9.74 6.63 6.22
CA VAL A 84 10.82 6.38 5.25
C VAL A 84 11.83 5.36 5.78
N ALA A 85 12.08 5.33 7.09
CA ALA A 85 12.98 4.34 7.69
C ALA A 85 12.42 2.93 7.49
N LEU A 86 11.15 2.70 7.84
CA LEU A 86 10.48 1.42 7.57
C LEU A 86 10.51 1.07 6.08
N THR A 87 10.19 2.05 5.22
CA THR A 87 10.21 1.86 3.75
C THR A 87 11.59 1.48 3.23
N SER A 88 12.66 1.92 3.88
CA SER A 88 14.04 1.58 3.51
C SER A 88 14.41 0.19 4.02
N ASN A 89 14.02 -0.14 5.25
CA ASN A 89 14.29 -1.45 5.86
C ASN A 89 13.64 -2.60 5.08
N VAL A 90 12.40 -2.42 4.63
CA VAL A 90 11.69 -3.49 3.90
C VAL A 90 12.34 -3.82 2.55
N LYS A 91 13.16 -2.92 1.97
CA LYS A 91 13.93 -3.20 0.75
C LYS A 91 14.96 -4.30 0.97
N ILE A 92 15.50 -4.42 2.17
CA ILE A 92 16.41 -5.52 2.56
C ILE A 92 15.67 -6.86 2.46
N ASN A 93 14.36 -6.87 2.72
CA ASN A 93 13.49 -8.04 2.54
C ASN A 93 12.99 -8.23 1.10
N GLY A 94 13.47 -7.42 0.15
CA GLY A 94 13.10 -7.53 -1.27
C GLY A 94 11.73 -6.96 -1.64
N ILE A 95 11.05 -6.25 -0.71
CA ILE A 95 9.75 -5.63 -0.98
C ILE A 95 9.86 -4.09 -0.92
N ALA A 96 8.96 -3.41 -1.64
CA ALA A 96 8.83 -1.95 -1.61
C ALA A 96 7.43 -1.57 -1.13
N ARG A 97 7.30 -0.42 -0.44
CA ARG A 97 6.00 0.13 -0.03
C ARG A 97 5.13 0.39 -1.27
N LYS A 98 3.88 -0.03 -1.23
CA LYS A 98 2.93 0.27 -2.30
C LYS A 98 2.52 1.74 -2.23
N GLY A 99 2.80 2.47 -3.31
CA GLY A 99 2.35 3.86 -3.46
C GLY A 99 0.84 3.95 -3.67
N ALA A 100 0.30 5.16 -3.61
CA ALA A 100 -1.08 5.39 -4.01
C ALA A 100 -1.23 5.05 -5.51
N THR A 101 -2.28 4.31 -5.84
CA THR A 101 -2.59 3.94 -7.23
C THR A 101 -3.84 4.69 -7.67
N ASN A 102 -3.85 5.11 -8.93
CA ASN A 102 -5.06 5.65 -9.54
C ASN A 102 -5.93 4.48 -10.02
N SER A 103 -7.24 4.67 -10.05
CA SER A 103 -8.14 3.67 -10.65
C SER A 103 -7.78 3.41 -12.11
N THR A 104 -7.87 2.15 -12.52
CA THR A 104 -7.60 1.69 -13.89
C THR A 104 -8.80 0.99 -14.47
N VAL A 105 -9.02 1.12 -15.78
CA VAL A 105 -10.14 0.49 -16.47
C VAL A 105 -9.75 0.07 -17.87
N ASP A 106 -10.12 -1.14 -18.26
CA ASP A 106 -9.90 -1.63 -19.62
C ASP A 106 -11.05 -1.13 -20.52
N LEU A 107 -10.71 -0.32 -21.53
CA LEU A 107 -11.64 0.29 -22.47
C LEU A 107 -11.60 -0.42 -23.80
N LEU A 108 -12.76 -0.69 -24.37
CA LEU A 108 -12.95 -1.11 -25.75
C LEU A 108 -13.15 0.14 -26.61
N LEU A 109 -12.19 0.39 -27.50
CA LEU A 109 -12.19 1.49 -28.45
C LEU A 109 -12.60 0.95 -29.82
N THR A 110 -13.48 1.65 -30.52
CA THR A 110 -13.95 1.27 -31.87
C THR A 110 -13.71 2.39 -32.85
N GLY A 111 -13.27 2.06 -34.07
CA GLY A 111 -13.02 3.04 -35.12
C GLY A 111 -12.46 2.44 -36.40
N THR A 112 -11.90 3.29 -37.27
CA THR A 112 -11.28 2.89 -38.52
C THR A 112 -9.95 2.16 -38.26
N ALA A 113 -9.77 1.00 -38.88
CA ALA A 113 -8.55 0.21 -38.78
C ALA A 113 -7.30 1.04 -39.12
N GLY A 114 -6.24 0.89 -38.32
CA GLY A 114 -4.97 1.62 -38.48
C GLY A 114 -4.96 3.04 -37.92
N THR A 115 -6.08 3.53 -37.36
CA THR A 115 -6.10 4.84 -36.69
C THR A 115 -5.24 4.80 -35.44
N THR A 116 -4.31 5.75 -35.31
CA THR A 116 -3.50 5.93 -34.11
C THR A 116 -4.09 7.04 -33.24
N ILE A 117 -4.41 6.71 -31.99
CA ILE A 117 -4.88 7.63 -30.96
C ILE A 117 -3.66 7.97 -30.10
N THR A 118 -3.28 9.25 -30.06
CA THR A 118 -2.12 9.74 -29.29
C THR A 118 -2.60 10.53 -28.08
N ASN A 119 -2.13 10.16 -26.88
CA ASN A 119 -2.50 10.82 -25.62
C ASN A 119 -4.02 11.03 -25.44
N GLY A 120 -4.81 10.03 -25.85
CA GLY A 120 -6.26 10.12 -25.84
C GLY A 120 -6.83 10.20 -24.41
N THR A 121 -7.95 10.91 -24.24
CA THR A 121 -8.68 10.97 -22.98
C THR A 121 -10.17 10.74 -23.20
N VAL A 122 -10.82 10.12 -22.22
CA VAL A 122 -12.26 9.84 -22.20
C VAL A 122 -12.86 10.27 -20.88
N LYS A 123 -14.18 10.38 -20.83
CA LYS A 123 -14.95 10.76 -19.64
C LYS A 123 -16.00 9.71 -19.30
N ASP A 124 -16.21 9.54 -18.00
CA ASP A 124 -17.37 8.82 -17.47
C ASP A 124 -18.61 9.72 -17.36
N THR A 125 -19.74 9.13 -16.96
CA THR A 125 -21.00 9.84 -16.68
C THR A 125 -20.90 10.92 -15.60
N ASN A 126 -19.88 10.87 -14.74
CA ASN A 126 -19.61 11.83 -13.67
C ASN A 126 -18.57 12.89 -14.08
N ASN A 127 -18.21 12.97 -15.37
CA ASN A 127 -17.18 13.85 -15.93
C ASN A 127 -15.76 13.62 -15.37
N VAL A 128 -15.46 12.45 -14.81
CA VAL A 128 -14.09 12.07 -14.45
C VAL A 128 -13.33 11.71 -15.71
N ILE A 129 -12.11 12.26 -15.84
CA ILE A 129 -11.26 12.05 -17.00
C ILE A 129 -10.39 10.81 -16.79
N TRP A 130 -10.36 9.94 -17.79
CA TRP A 130 -9.51 8.75 -17.87
C TRP A 130 -8.55 8.91 -19.06
N ARG A 131 -7.26 8.69 -18.83
CA ARG A 131 -6.18 8.87 -19.80
C ARG A 131 -5.80 7.54 -20.41
N LEU A 132 -5.82 7.44 -21.72
CA LEU A 132 -5.29 6.31 -22.48
C LEU A 132 -3.75 6.34 -22.49
N PRO A 133 -3.10 5.22 -22.87
CA PRO A 133 -1.66 5.19 -23.11
C PRO A 133 -1.25 6.20 -24.19
N ASP A 134 0.05 6.53 -24.22
CA ASP A 134 0.63 7.53 -25.13
C ASP A 134 0.27 7.29 -26.61
N SER A 135 0.19 6.02 -27.01
CA SER A 135 -0.23 5.62 -28.36
C SER A 135 -1.04 4.33 -28.31
N VAL A 136 -2.23 4.36 -28.91
CA VAL A 136 -3.09 3.18 -29.12
C VAL A 136 -3.50 3.11 -30.59
N VAL A 137 -3.31 1.96 -31.23
CA VAL A 137 -3.66 1.75 -32.64
C VAL A 137 -4.90 0.87 -32.75
N ILE A 138 -5.90 1.31 -33.49
CA ILE A 138 -7.11 0.53 -33.75
C ILE A 138 -6.77 -0.66 -34.65
N GLY A 139 -7.11 -1.87 -34.19
CA GLY A 139 -6.82 -3.11 -34.90
C GLY A 139 -7.54 -3.21 -36.26
N VAL A 140 -7.14 -4.20 -37.05
CA VAL A 140 -7.77 -4.49 -38.36
C VAL A 140 -9.25 -4.81 -38.26
N ASP A 141 -9.68 -5.33 -37.11
CA ASP A 141 -11.08 -5.64 -36.80
C ASP A 141 -11.90 -4.40 -36.42
N GLY A 142 -11.31 -3.20 -36.50
CA GLY A 142 -11.95 -1.93 -36.15
C GLY A 142 -12.11 -1.70 -34.65
N THR A 143 -11.51 -2.54 -33.80
CA THR A 143 -11.53 -2.41 -32.34
C THR A 143 -10.15 -2.57 -31.73
N VAL A 144 -9.96 -2.05 -30.52
CA VAL A 144 -8.76 -2.26 -29.70
C VAL A 144 -9.10 -2.11 -28.22
N THR A 145 -8.53 -2.95 -27.37
CA THR A 145 -8.63 -2.82 -25.90
C THR A 145 -7.41 -2.08 -25.38
N ALA A 146 -7.62 -1.02 -24.60
CA ALA A 146 -6.55 -0.26 -23.95
C ALA A 146 -6.91 0.08 -22.50
N THR A 147 -5.95 -0.01 -21.59
CA THR A 147 -6.14 0.38 -20.20
C THR A 147 -6.05 1.88 -20.05
N ALA A 148 -7.11 2.51 -19.53
CA ALA A 148 -7.11 3.91 -19.17
C ALA A 148 -6.91 4.10 -17.66
N ILE A 149 -6.19 5.16 -17.31
CA ILE A 149 -5.87 5.53 -15.93
C ILE A 149 -6.67 6.77 -15.53
N CYS A 150 -7.32 6.73 -14.38
CA CYS A 150 -8.04 7.87 -13.85
C CYS A 150 -7.09 9.05 -13.60
N SER A 151 -7.48 10.24 -14.03
CA SER A 151 -6.73 11.48 -13.78
C SER A 151 -6.76 11.93 -12.32
N LYS A 152 -7.77 11.50 -11.56
CA LYS A 152 -7.88 11.74 -10.12
C LYS A 152 -7.27 10.56 -9.36
N SER A 153 -6.43 10.88 -8.37
CA SER A 153 -5.86 9.88 -7.46
C SER A 153 -6.90 9.35 -6.48
N GLY A 154 -6.76 8.08 -6.09
CA GLY A 154 -7.60 7.42 -5.10
C GLY A 154 -8.66 6.51 -5.71
N ALA A 155 -9.58 6.05 -4.84
CA ALA A 155 -10.61 5.07 -5.18
C ALA A 155 -11.75 5.73 -5.97
N VAL A 156 -11.58 5.86 -7.28
CA VAL A 156 -12.66 6.28 -8.20
C VAL A 156 -13.28 5.03 -8.83
N ALA A 157 -14.56 4.79 -8.55
CA ALA A 157 -15.31 3.70 -9.17
C ALA A 157 -15.97 4.16 -10.47
N ALA A 158 -15.90 3.33 -11.52
CA ALA A 158 -16.67 3.50 -12.74
C ALA A 158 -17.33 2.16 -13.11
N PRO A 159 -18.66 2.02 -12.96
CA PRO A 159 -19.39 0.81 -13.34
C PRO A 159 -19.26 0.48 -14.84
N ALA A 160 -19.53 -0.76 -15.22
CA ALA A 160 -19.56 -1.18 -16.64
C ALA A 160 -20.49 -0.29 -17.47
N GLY A 161 -20.06 0.10 -18.67
CA GLY A 161 -20.82 0.95 -19.60
C GLY A 161 -20.98 2.42 -19.20
N THR A 162 -20.24 2.92 -18.21
CA THR A 162 -20.30 4.33 -17.78
C THR A 162 -19.28 5.24 -18.47
N ILE A 163 -18.22 4.68 -19.04
CA ILE A 163 -17.17 5.42 -19.75
C ILE A 163 -17.46 5.39 -21.25
N THR A 164 -18.23 6.37 -21.71
CA THR A 164 -18.75 6.39 -23.09
C THR A 164 -18.40 7.66 -23.88
N THR A 165 -17.89 8.70 -23.21
CA THR A 165 -17.66 10.00 -23.84
C THR A 165 -16.20 10.19 -24.22
N ILE A 166 -15.93 10.45 -25.50
CA ILE A 166 -14.58 10.81 -25.98
C ILE A 166 -14.31 12.27 -25.65
N ASN A 167 -13.22 12.57 -24.93
CA ASN A 167 -12.86 13.93 -24.55
C ASN A 167 -11.87 14.59 -25.52
N THR A 168 -10.95 13.80 -26.10
CA THR A 168 -10.03 14.25 -27.16
C THR A 168 -10.31 13.49 -28.46
N PRO A 169 -11.23 13.99 -29.30
CA PRO A 169 -11.60 13.30 -30.52
C PRO A 169 -10.42 13.20 -31.48
N THR A 170 -10.18 11.99 -32.01
CA THR A 170 -9.19 11.72 -33.04
C THR A 170 -9.94 11.24 -34.29
N ARG A 171 -9.57 11.76 -35.47
CA ARG A 171 -10.23 11.36 -36.73
C ARG A 171 -10.06 9.86 -36.94
N GLY A 172 -11.16 9.12 -37.09
CA GLY A 172 -11.17 7.67 -37.21
C GLY A 172 -11.50 6.93 -35.90
N TRP A 173 -11.58 7.62 -34.76
CA TRP A 173 -12.09 7.05 -33.50
C TRP A 173 -13.58 7.35 -33.35
N THR A 174 -14.40 6.30 -33.27
CA THR A 174 -15.87 6.39 -33.35
C THR A 174 -16.55 6.27 -31.98
N SER A 175 -16.13 5.30 -31.16
CA SER A 175 -16.74 5.08 -29.84
C SER A 175 -15.77 4.52 -28.81
N VAL A 176 -16.13 4.66 -27.54
CA VAL A 176 -15.46 4.03 -26.41
C VAL A 176 -16.50 3.45 -25.46
N THR A 177 -16.21 2.31 -24.87
CA THR A 177 -17.00 1.72 -23.78
C THR A 177 -16.11 0.95 -22.84
N ASN A 178 -16.48 0.82 -21.57
CA ASN A 178 -15.83 -0.09 -20.63
C ASN A 178 -16.68 -1.36 -20.44
N PRO A 179 -16.26 -2.52 -20.99
CA PRO A 179 -17.05 -3.76 -20.87
C PRO A 179 -17.17 -4.25 -19.43
N ALA A 180 -16.20 -3.93 -18.58
CA ALA A 180 -16.16 -4.26 -17.16
C ALA A 180 -16.07 -2.99 -16.31
N ALA A 181 -16.40 -3.10 -15.03
CA ALA A 181 -16.19 -2.01 -14.08
C ALA A 181 -14.69 -1.69 -13.91
N ALA A 182 -14.38 -0.44 -13.59
CA ALA A 182 -13.03 -0.02 -13.27
C ALA A 182 -12.53 -0.66 -11.98
N THR A 183 -11.28 -1.10 -11.97
CA THR A 183 -10.60 -1.44 -10.72
C THR A 183 -10.26 -0.14 -9.98
N VAL A 184 -10.82 0.01 -8.78
CA VAL A 184 -10.56 1.17 -7.93
C VAL A 184 -9.10 1.23 -7.51
N GLY A 185 -8.51 2.42 -7.57
CA GLY A 185 -7.20 2.68 -7.02
C GLY A 185 -7.19 2.52 -5.49
N ALA A 186 -6.00 2.37 -4.93
CA ALA A 186 -5.80 2.25 -3.49
C ALA A 186 -5.03 3.47 -2.95
N PRO A 187 -5.30 3.90 -1.70
CA PRO A 187 -4.43 4.84 -1.01
C PRO A 187 -3.02 4.25 -0.84
N ALA A 188 -2.05 5.11 -0.50
CA ALA A 188 -0.71 4.64 -0.17
C ALA A 188 -0.76 3.69 1.04
N GLU A 189 0.03 2.62 0.97
CA GLU A 189 0.10 1.60 2.02
C GLU A 189 0.56 2.21 3.35
N THR A 190 -0.19 1.93 4.41
CA THR A 190 0.13 2.40 5.76
C THR A 190 1.30 1.61 6.37
N ASP A 191 1.92 2.16 7.41
CA ASP A 191 3.00 1.47 8.13
C ASP A 191 2.54 0.14 8.74
N ALA A 192 1.29 0.07 9.20
CA ALA A 192 0.73 -1.15 9.78
C ALA A 192 0.56 -2.25 8.72
N GLU A 193 -0.01 -1.93 7.56
CA GLU A 193 -0.16 -2.87 6.45
C GLU A 193 1.19 -3.35 5.92
N LEU A 194 2.15 -2.43 5.79
CA LEU A 194 3.50 -2.77 5.34
C LEU A 194 4.19 -3.73 6.32
N ARG A 195 4.02 -3.56 7.63
CA ARG A 195 4.59 -4.49 8.63
C ARG A 195 3.98 -5.88 8.55
N ILE A 196 2.67 -5.98 8.39
CA ILE A 196 1.98 -7.28 8.21
C ILE A 196 2.55 -7.99 6.98
N ARG A 197 2.67 -7.27 5.86
CA ARG A 197 3.22 -7.82 4.62
C ARG A 197 4.70 -8.17 4.73
N GLN A 198 5.50 -7.35 5.43
CA GLN A 198 6.90 -7.65 5.70
C GLN A 198 7.05 -8.97 6.48
N GLY A 199 6.23 -9.18 7.51
CA GLY A 199 6.24 -10.42 8.29
C GLY A 199 5.89 -11.66 7.45
N GLN A 200 4.99 -11.51 6.47
CA GLN A 200 4.69 -12.57 5.51
C GLN A 200 5.84 -12.78 4.52
N SER A 201 6.45 -11.71 4.00
CA SER A 201 7.50 -11.78 2.98
C SER A 201 8.79 -12.45 3.48
N VAL A 202 9.18 -12.22 4.75
CA VAL A 202 10.37 -12.89 5.32
C VAL A 202 10.15 -14.38 5.55
N ALA A 203 8.90 -14.84 5.59
CA ALA A 203 8.53 -16.24 5.71
C ALA A 203 8.47 -16.98 4.36
N ILE A 204 8.60 -16.27 3.23
CA ILE A 204 8.48 -16.82 1.88
C ILE A 204 9.80 -16.61 1.10
N PRO A 205 10.94 -17.20 1.51
CA PRO A 205 11.99 -17.46 0.52
C PRO A 205 11.33 -18.27 -0.61
N SER A 206 11.28 -17.72 -1.82
CA SER A 206 10.71 -18.40 -2.99
C SER A 206 11.49 -19.69 -3.27
N ILE A 207 10.81 -20.83 -3.24
CA ILE A 207 11.45 -22.14 -3.50
C ILE A 207 11.14 -22.62 -4.93
N THR A 208 10.21 -21.98 -5.67
CA THR A 208 9.83 -22.45 -7.02
C THR A 208 9.58 -21.33 -8.05
N PRO A 209 9.76 -21.62 -9.36
CA PRO A 209 9.42 -20.69 -10.45
C PRO A 209 7.96 -20.21 -10.44
N PHE A 210 7.03 -21.02 -9.93
CA PHE A 210 5.62 -20.67 -9.80
C PHE A 210 5.43 -19.49 -8.82
N GLU A 211 6.03 -19.57 -7.64
CA GLU A 211 6.01 -18.50 -6.63
C GLU A 211 6.72 -17.23 -7.14
N GLY A 212 7.76 -17.38 -7.97
CA GLY A 212 8.43 -16.25 -8.62
C GLY A 212 7.50 -15.47 -9.55
N VAL A 213 6.66 -16.15 -10.33
CA VAL A 213 5.65 -15.50 -11.18
C VAL A 213 4.57 -14.83 -10.33
N ASP A 214 4.06 -15.51 -9.31
CA ASP A 214 3.00 -14.99 -8.44
C ASP A 214 3.48 -13.72 -7.68
N GLY A 215 4.67 -13.77 -7.08
CA GLY A 215 5.28 -12.64 -6.40
C GLY A 215 5.60 -11.47 -7.34
N ALA A 216 6.03 -11.75 -8.57
CA ALA A 216 6.26 -10.71 -9.56
C ALA A 216 4.96 -9.98 -9.95
N ILE A 217 3.84 -10.71 -10.11
CA ILE A 217 2.52 -10.12 -10.35
C ILE A 217 2.07 -9.28 -9.14
N ALA A 218 2.30 -9.78 -7.92
CA ALA A 218 1.93 -9.09 -6.68
C ALA A 218 2.62 -7.73 -6.49
N ASN A 219 3.80 -7.56 -7.08
CA ASN A 219 4.64 -6.37 -6.99
C ASN A 219 4.33 -5.32 -8.08
N ILE A 220 3.48 -5.62 -9.06
CA ILE A 220 3.09 -4.67 -10.10
C ILE A 220 2.27 -3.53 -9.48
N ALA A 221 2.58 -2.29 -9.86
CA ALA A 221 1.84 -1.12 -9.41
C ALA A 221 0.38 -1.18 -9.90
N GLY A 222 -0.57 -0.96 -8.99
CA GLY A 222 -2.01 -1.01 -9.31
C GLY A 222 -2.67 -2.38 -9.17
N VAL A 223 -1.91 -3.46 -8.96
CA VAL A 223 -2.51 -4.79 -8.71
C VAL A 223 -3.05 -4.85 -7.28
N THR A 224 -4.36 -5.09 -7.17
CA THR A 224 -5.08 -5.17 -5.90
C THR A 224 -5.29 -6.61 -5.45
N ARG A 225 -5.66 -7.50 -6.38
CA ARG A 225 -5.90 -8.93 -6.15
C ARG A 225 -5.25 -9.74 -7.26
N HIS A 226 -4.67 -10.88 -6.92
CA HIS A 226 -4.11 -11.79 -7.91
C HIS A 226 -4.29 -13.24 -7.45
N LYS A 227 -4.35 -14.14 -8.41
CA LYS A 227 -4.27 -15.58 -8.18
C LYS A 227 -3.66 -16.26 -9.41
N LEU A 228 -2.61 -17.03 -9.19
CA LEU A 228 -2.00 -17.88 -10.22
C LEU A 228 -2.52 -19.33 -10.10
N TYR A 229 -2.75 -19.95 -11.26
CA TYR A 229 -3.05 -21.37 -11.41
C TYR A 229 -2.05 -22.00 -12.38
N GLU A 230 -1.67 -23.24 -12.11
CA GLU A 230 -0.79 -24.04 -12.97
C GLU A 230 -1.44 -25.40 -13.22
N ASN A 231 -1.30 -25.87 -14.45
CA ASN A 231 -1.55 -27.25 -14.83
C ASN A 231 -0.26 -27.84 -15.40
N ASP A 232 0.43 -28.62 -14.59
CA ASP A 232 1.67 -29.33 -14.91
C ASP A 232 1.40 -30.67 -15.64
N THR A 233 0.15 -31.12 -15.66
CA THR A 233 -0.23 -32.41 -16.24
C THR A 233 -0.36 -32.36 -17.77
N GLY A 234 -0.26 -33.53 -18.41
CA GLY A 234 -0.47 -33.71 -19.85
C GLY A 234 -1.94 -33.72 -20.28
N LYS A 235 -2.89 -33.38 -19.40
CA LYS A 235 -4.34 -33.31 -19.70
C LYS A 235 -4.93 -32.00 -19.22
N THR A 236 -6.09 -31.63 -19.76
CA THR A 236 -6.85 -30.47 -19.25
C THR A 236 -7.32 -30.74 -17.82
N ASP A 237 -7.15 -29.77 -16.93
CA ASP A 237 -7.56 -29.89 -15.52
C ASP A 237 -9.09 -29.66 -15.33
N GLY A 238 -9.57 -29.83 -14.08
CA GLY A 238 -10.98 -29.58 -13.72
C GLY A 238 -11.43 -28.12 -13.85
N ASN A 239 -10.49 -27.18 -14.01
CA ASN A 239 -10.75 -25.75 -14.21
C ASN A 239 -10.71 -25.37 -15.71
N GLY A 240 -10.48 -26.33 -16.61
CA GLY A 240 -10.39 -26.10 -18.05
C GLY A 240 -9.04 -25.57 -18.54
N LEU A 241 -7.99 -25.59 -17.72
CA LEU A 241 -6.64 -25.20 -18.12
C LEU A 241 -6.03 -26.26 -19.04
N PRO A 242 -5.54 -25.89 -20.25
CA PRO A 242 -4.82 -26.81 -21.12
C PRO A 242 -3.58 -27.44 -20.46
N PRO A 243 -3.08 -28.58 -20.98
CA PRO A 243 -1.85 -29.19 -20.47
C PRO A 243 -0.65 -28.26 -20.57
N HIS A 244 0.25 -28.33 -19.58
CA HIS A 244 1.48 -27.53 -19.47
C HIS A 244 1.23 -26.01 -19.60
N SER A 245 0.23 -25.51 -18.88
CA SER A 245 -0.16 -24.09 -18.94
C SER A 245 -0.35 -23.44 -17.58
N ILE A 246 -0.16 -22.12 -17.56
CA ILE A 246 -0.46 -21.27 -16.41
C ILE A 246 -1.59 -20.31 -16.75
N SER A 247 -2.43 -20.00 -15.77
CA SER A 247 -3.51 -19.01 -15.87
C SER A 247 -3.37 -18.02 -14.73
N ALA A 248 -3.11 -16.75 -15.06
CA ALA A 248 -3.05 -15.66 -14.10
C ALA A 248 -4.39 -14.92 -14.10
N ILE A 249 -5.00 -14.80 -12.92
CA ILE A 249 -6.16 -13.92 -12.70
C ILE A 249 -5.67 -12.69 -11.95
N VAL A 250 -5.72 -11.52 -12.59
CA VAL A 250 -5.15 -10.28 -12.03
C VAL A 250 -6.21 -9.18 -12.04
N ASP A 251 -6.44 -8.58 -10.88
CA ASP A 251 -7.28 -7.40 -10.71
C ASP A 251 -6.43 -6.13 -10.58
N GLY A 252 -6.75 -5.10 -11.35
CA GLY A 252 -5.98 -3.86 -11.42
C GLY A 252 -4.64 -3.99 -12.13
N GLY A 253 -3.89 -2.89 -12.22
CA GLY A 253 -2.61 -2.82 -12.92
C GLY A 253 -2.74 -2.74 -14.45
N ASP A 254 -1.68 -2.26 -15.10
CA ASP A 254 -1.63 -2.09 -16.55
C ASP A 254 -1.52 -3.44 -17.29
N VAL A 255 -2.34 -3.61 -18.32
CA VAL A 255 -2.44 -4.85 -19.10
C VAL A 255 -1.12 -5.21 -19.79
N THR A 256 -0.36 -4.21 -20.24
CA THR A 256 0.95 -4.41 -20.90
C THR A 256 2.03 -4.73 -19.89
N GLU A 257 2.03 -4.06 -18.73
CA GLU A 257 2.95 -4.32 -17.63
C GLU A 257 2.76 -5.73 -17.06
N ILE A 258 1.51 -6.16 -16.84
CA ILE A 258 1.18 -7.53 -16.42
C ILE A 258 1.69 -8.54 -17.44
N ALA A 259 1.40 -8.35 -18.72
CA ALA A 259 1.85 -9.25 -19.77
C ALA A 259 3.39 -9.33 -19.87
N ARG A 260 4.09 -8.20 -19.70
CA ARG A 260 5.56 -8.14 -19.67
C ARG A 260 6.14 -8.86 -18.45
N THR A 261 5.56 -8.67 -17.28
CA THR A 261 6.00 -9.31 -16.04
C THR A 261 5.79 -10.83 -16.08
N ILE A 262 4.65 -11.29 -16.59
CA ILE A 262 4.40 -12.73 -16.80
C ILE A 262 5.42 -13.30 -17.79
N ARG A 263 5.69 -12.61 -18.92
CA ARG A 263 6.69 -13.05 -19.90
C ARG A 263 8.10 -13.17 -19.29
N GLY A 264 8.50 -12.20 -18.46
CA GLY A 264 9.83 -12.14 -17.88
C GLY A 264 10.09 -13.24 -16.83
N ASN A 265 9.05 -13.66 -16.11
CA ASN A 265 9.19 -14.61 -15.00
C ASN A 265 8.69 -16.03 -15.31
N LYS A 266 7.87 -16.21 -16.36
CA LYS A 266 7.38 -17.54 -16.71
C LYS A 266 8.51 -18.46 -17.17
N GLY A 267 8.36 -19.75 -16.88
CA GLY A 267 9.24 -20.79 -17.42
C GLY A 267 9.25 -20.80 -18.96
N GLN A 268 10.39 -21.19 -19.54
CA GLN A 268 10.51 -21.43 -20.98
C GLN A 268 9.60 -22.60 -21.38
N GLY A 269 8.91 -22.48 -22.52
CA GLY A 269 7.96 -23.51 -22.99
C GLY A 269 6.57 -23.50 -22.32
N VAL A 270 6.36 -22.75 -21.22
CA VAL A 270 5.06 -22.69 -20.55
C VAL A 270 4.08 -21.81 -21.33
N ARG A 271 2.89 -22.36 -21.62
CA ARG A 271 1.79 -21.67 -22.29
C ARG A 271 0.99 -20.82 -21.29
N THR A 272 0.58 -19.63 -21.68
CA THR A 272 -0.29 -18.76 -20.87
C THR A 272 -1.73 -18.87 -21.35
N TRP A 273 -2.68 -19.02 -20.42
CA TRP A 273 -4.10 -19.15 -20.69
C TRP A 273 -4.91 -18.01 -20.05
N GLY A 274 -5.90 -17.51 -20.78
CA GLY A 274 -6.78 -16.45 -20.28
C GLY A 274 -7.63 -15.81 -21.37
N LYS A 275 -8.57 -14.96 -20.95
CA LYS A 275 -9.50 -14.25 -21.85
C LYS A 275 -8.88 -13.01 -22.51
N THR A 276 -7.96 -12.34 -21.83
CA THR A 276 -7.28 -11.15 -22.33
C THR A 276 -5.94 -11.56 -22.92
N SER A 277 -5.72 -11.26 -24.20
CA SER A 277 -4.46 -11.54 -24.90
C SER A 277 -3.77 -10.25 -25.30
N VAL A 278 -2.48 -10.15 -24.98
CA VAL A 278 -1.64 -8.98 -25.24
C VAL A 278 -0.38 -9.43 -25.94
N THR A 279 0.02 -8.73 -26.99
CA THR A 279 1.28 -9.01 -27.68
C THR A 279 2.40 -8.16 -27.07
N VAL A 280 3.42 -8.81 -26.53
CA VAL A 280 4.59 -8.16 -25.94
C VAL A 280 5.85 -8.57 -26.73
N PRO A 281 6.63 -7.60 -27.24
CA PRO A 281 7.86 -7.91 -27.96
C PRO A 281 8.98 -8.44 -27.04
N ASP A 282 9.87 -9.27 -27.59
CA ASP A 282 11.11 -9.66 -26.94
C ASP A 282 12.21 -8.58 -27.06
N LYS A 283 13.41 -8.88 -26.53
CA LYS A 283 14.59 -7.99 -26.64
C LYS A 283 14.99 -7.69 -28.08
N TYR A 284 14.63 -8.55 -29.03
CA TYR A 284 14.94 -8.46 -30.45
C TYR A 284 13.74 -7.99 -31.30
N GLY A 285 12.62 -7.59 -30.67
CA GLY A 285 11.42 -7.11 -31.34
C GLY A 285 10.44 -8.20 -31.81
N ASN A 286 10.67 -9.48 -31.52
CA ASN A 286 9.76 -10.55 -31.92
C ASN A 286 8.48 -10.54 -31.07
N PRO A 287 7.28 -10.58 -31.69
CA PRO A 287 6.02 -10.54 -30.95
C PRO A 287 5.74 -11.87 -30.25
N HIS A 288 5.41 -11.81 -28.94
CA HIS A 288 4.89 -12.94 -28.19
C HIS A 288 3.52 -12.63 -27.60
N ILE A 289 2.56 -13.53 -27.80
CA ILE A 289 1.22 -13.39 -27.22
C ILE A 289 1.24 -13.96 -25.81
N ILE A 290 0.86 -13.12 -24.84
CA ILE A 290 0.67 -13.48 -23.43
C ILE A 290 -0.80 -13.32 -23.10
N SER A 291 -1.38 -14.34 -22.48
CA SER A 291 -2.79 -14.35 -22.09
C SER A 291 -2.96 -14.43 -20.59
N PHE A 292 -3.89 -13.66 -20.05
CA PHE A 292 -4.31 -13.68 -18.64
C PHE A 292 -5.80 -13.34 -18.53
N SER A 293 -6.38 -13.40 -17.34
CA SER A 293 -7.80 -13.10 -17.12
C SER A 293 -7.99 -12.03 -16.05
N ARG A 294 -9.08 -11.26 -16.18
CA ARG A 294 -9.61 -10.41 -15.10
C ARG A 294 -10.65 -11.20 -14.28
N PRO A 295 -10.77 -10.99 -12.95
CA PRO A 295 -11.83 -11.59 -12.18
C PRO A 295 -13.21 -11.05 -12.61
N THR A 296 -14.25 -11.87 -12.45
CA THR A 296 -15.65 -11.46 -12.62
C THR A 296 -16.28 -11.31 -11.24
N ASP A 297 -16.80 -10.12 -10.92
CA ASP A 297 -17.49 -9.90 -9.65
C ASP A 297 -18.80 -10.68 -9.59
N VAL A 298 -18.97 -11.48 -8.54
CA VAL A 298 -20.21 -12.22 -8.26
C VAL A 298 -20.96 -11.50 -7.15
N PRO A 299 -22.13 -10.88 -7.42
CA PRO A 299 -22.90 -10.19 -6.39
C PRO A 299 -23.45 -11.19 -5.37
N VAL A 300 -23.10 -11.01 -4.09
CA VAL A 300 -23.62 -11.81 -2.97
C VAL A 300 -24.72 -11.00 -2.27
N TYR A 301 -25.92 -11.57 -2.20
CA TYR A 301 -27.05 -10.96 -1.49
C TYR A 301 -27.13 -11.54 -0.07
N GLY A 302 -26.94 -10.69 0.94
CA GLY A 302 -27.11 -11.06 2.35
C GLY A 302 -28.24 -10.28 2.99
N LYS A 303 -29.16 -10.97 3.67
CA LYS A 303 -30.18 -10.33 4.52
C LYS A 303 -29.64 -10.27 5.95
N ILE A 304 -29.32 -9.06 6.41
CA ILE A 304 -28.91 -8.84 7.80
C ILE A 304 -30.14 -8.31 8.57
N THR A 305 -30.58 -9.06 9.57
CA THR A 305 -31.58 -8.58 10.53
C THR A 305 -30.83 -8.01 11.72
N LEU A 306 -30.90 -6.68 11.90
CA LEU A 306 -30.33 -5.99 13.05
C LEU A 306 -31.38 -5.88 14.14
N THR A 307 -31.14 -6.49 15.30
CA THR A 307 -31.91 -6.27 16.52
C THR A 307 -31.20 -5.25 17.38
N VAL A 308 -31.76 -4.04 17.46
CA VAL A 308 -31.25 -2.99 18.35
C VAL A 308 -31.84 -3.20 19.74
N PHE A 309 -31.00 -3.40 20.76
CA PHE A 309 -31.46 -3.32 22.14
C PHE A 309 -31.64 -1.86 22.53
N ALA A 310 -32.89 -1.44 22.73
CA ALA A 310 -33.18 -0.13 23.30
C ALA A 310 -32.61 -0.08 24.73
N ARG A 311 -31.78 0.93 25.03
CA ARG A 311 -31.40 1.25 26.42
C ARG A 311 -32.68 1.50 27.21
N VAL A 312 -32.91 0.70 28.24
CA VAL A 312 -33.87 1.02 29.29
C VAL A 312 -33.39 2.30 29.96
N HIS A 313 -34.09 3.41 29.73
CA HIS A 313 -33.91 4.62 30.51
C HIS A 313 -34.46 4.34 31.91
N LEU A 314 -33.60 4.38 32.94
CA LEU A 314 -33.95 4.21 34.34
C LEU A 314 -34.69 5.43 34.92
N SER A 315 -35.55 6.10 34.14
CA SER A 315 -36.36 7.24 34.61
C SER A 315 -37.81 6.90 34.94
N ASP A 316 -38.34 5.76 34.47
CA ASP A 316 -39.78 5.47 34.59
C ASP A 316 -40.14 4.64 35.84
N ARG A 317 -39.27 4.62 36.87
CA ARG A 317 -39.56 4.00 38.17
C ARG A 317 -39.87 5.00 39.29
N CYS A 318 -40.54 6.11 38.99
CA CYS A 318 -41.11 7.00 40.01
C CYS A 318 -42.36 7.71 39.51
N ALA A 319 -43.43 6.96 39.24
CA ALA A 319 -44.78 7.54 39.11
C ALA A 319 -45.85 6.47 39.37
N ASP A 320 -45.82 5.83 40.54
CA ASP A 320 -47.03 5.21 41.09
C ASP A 320 -47.05 5.40 42.62
N PRO A 321 -47.96 6.20 43.20
CA PRO A 321 -48.01 6.46 44.64
C PRO A 321 -48.84 5.43 45.42
N ALA A 322 -48.98 4.19 44.93
CA ALA A 322 -49.74 3.15 45.61
C ALA A 322 -48.96 1.83 45.71
N GLY A 323 -48.43 1.54 46.90
CA GLY A 323 -48.08 0.17 47.26
C GLY A 323 -46.70 -0.04 47.88
N CYS A 324 -46.40 0.62 49.00
CA CYS A 324 -45.71 -0.10 50.07
C CYS A 324 -46.50 -1.36 50.39
N TYR A 325 -45.94 -2.57 50.29
CA TYR A 325 -46.16 -3.67 51.23
C TYR A 325 -45.27 -4.88 50.86
N GLY A 326 -44.30 -5.18 51.74
CA GLY A 326 -43.89 -6.52 52.16
C GLY A 326 -43.25 -7.46 51.14
N LEU A 327 -42.02 -7.89 51.44
CA LEU A 327 -41.77 -9.22 52.05
C LEU A 327 -40.28 -9.35 52.39
N HIS A 328 -40.04 -10.14 53.44
CA HIS A 328 -38.78 -10.43 54.12
C HIS A 328 -37.62 -10.86 53.24
#